data_AF-A0A229RCN5-F1
#
_entry.id   AF-A0A229RCN5-F1
#
_cell.length_a   1.000
_cell.length_b   1.000
_cell.length_c   1.000
_cell.angle_alpha   90.00
_cell.angle_beta   90.00
_cell.angle_gamma   90.00
#
_symmetry.space_group_name_H-M   'P 1'
#
loop_
_entity.id
_entity.type
_entity.pdbx_description
1 polymer ?
#
loop_
_entity_poly.entity_id
_entity_poly.type
_entity_poly.pdbx_seq_one_letter_code
_entity_poly.pdbx_strand_id
1 'polypeptide(L)'
;MSSTTAEGAKSKGKGLAGLQRFGRSLMLPIAALPAAALLNRFGQPDLLGEKGLGWTKVAEVLGAAGNSLFNWLPLLFAVGIAVGFARKSDGATGLAAVVGFFVFTSVLQVLAPFSELPGWNPEKPAGLMLNPLKWPYSVLAGVIVGLVTALLWQKFYRIKLPPYLAFFGGRRFVPIITALTLMILAVPLGLVFHWVNEGIQAAGEAVTGAPVVGGGIYGVLNRLLIPVGLHQLLNVPVWFIFDGGDLTKFFEGDPTRGTFMTGFFPIFMFAIPAAALAIWQSAKPSQKKIVGGVMIAGALTSFLTGITEPIEFSFMFVAWPLYLIHAVLTGTSMALVNALDIHLGFGFSAGAIDFALNGGLPAASSNVWLLIPIGLAYGVLYYVIFRFVIKKWNLRTPGREDDAIEADLEATAAKPATK
;
A
#
# COMPACT_ATOMS: atom_id res chain seq x y z
N MET A 1 -12.17 49.21 9.58
CA MET A 1 -12.43 48.27 8.46
C MET A 1 -11.07 47.99 7.82
N SER A 2 -10.55 46.78 7.62
CA SER A 2 -11.09 45.42 7.61
C SER A 2 -9.95 44.47 8.01
N SER A 3 -10.17 43.61 8.99
CA SER A 3 -9.23 42.60 9.49
C SER A 3 -9.83 41.19 9.38
N THR A 4 -10.31 40.80 8.19
CA THR A 4 -11.13 39.58 8.05
C THR A 4 -10.73 38.64 6.90
N THR A 5 -9.45 38.49 6.58
CA THR A 5 -9.01 37.48 5.58
C THR A 5 -7.94 36.48 6.02
N ALA A 6 -7.39 36.57 7.24
CA ALA A 6 -6.29 35.70 7.68
C ALA A 6 -6.70 34.40 8.39
N GLU A 7 -7.95 34.26 8.88
CA GLU A 7 -8.36 33.09 9.68
C GLU A 7 -8.83 31.88 8.84
N GLY A 8 -9.28 32.09 7.60
CA GLY A 8 -9.77 30.99 6.74
C GLY A 8 -8.69 30.05 6.20
N ALA A 9 -7.42 30.47 6.15
CA ALA A 9 -6.34 29.71 5.51
C ALA A 9 -5.61 28.73 6.46
N LYS A 10 -5.69 28.89 7.78
CA LYS A 10 -4.96 28.05 8.76
C LYS A 10 -5.62 26.68 9.02
N SER A 11 -6.90 26.51 8.68
CA SER A 11 -7.63 25.25 8.92
C SER A 11 -7.36 24.20 7.82
N LYS A 12 -7.34 24.59 6.55
CA LYS A 12 -7.22 23.67 5.40
C LYS A 12 -5.90 22.89 5.37
N GLY A 13 -4.79 23.45 5.87
CA GLY A 13 -3.49 22.78 5.89
C GLY A 13 -3.33 21.66 6.94
N LYS A 14 -4.08 21.72 8.06
CA LYS A 14 -3.96 20.73 9.14
C LYS A 14 -4.57 19.37 8.76
N GLY A 15 -5.69 19.38 8.05
CA GLY A 15 -6.37 18.16 7.59
C GLY A 15 -5.53 17.37 6.58
N LEU A 16 -5.04 18.05 5.54
CA LEU A 16 -4.19 17.42 4.51
C LEU A 16 -2.89 16.86 5.12
N ALA A 17 -2.22 17.62 5.99
CA ALA A 17 -1.02 17.13 6.67
C ALA A 17 -1.29 15.91 7.56
N GLY A 18 -2.49 15.82 8.16
CA GLY A 18 -2.96 14.64 8.90
C GLY A 18 -3.13 13.42 7.99
N LEU A 19 -3.85 13.59 6.86
CA LEU A 19 -4.04 12.54 5.85
C LEU A 19 -2.72 12.04 5.28
N GLN A 20 -1.80 12.94 4.93
CA GLN A 20 -0.47 12.57 4.44
C GLN A 20 0.38 11.83 5.47
N ARG A 21 0.24 12.16 6.76
CA ARG A 21 0.91 11.41 7.83
C ARG A 21 0.30 10.03 7.97
N PHE A 22 -1.02 9.93 7.91
CA PHE A 22 -1.72 8.65 7.95
C PHE A 22 -1.33 7.76 6.76
N GLY A 23 -1.37 8.28 5.53
CA GLY A 23 -0.90 7.56 4.34
C GLY A 23 0.54 7.05 4.45
N ARG A 24 1.47 7.88 4.94
CA ARG A 24 2.86 7.44 5.23
C ARG A 24 2.95 6.38 6.31
N SER A 25 2.12 6.43 7.34
CA SER A 25 2.12 5.42 8.41
C SER A 25 1.66 4.04 7.92
N LEU A 26 0.92 3.96 6.81
CA LEU A 26 0.55 2.70 6.17
C LEU A 26 1.73 2.03 5.45
N MET A 27 2.81 2.75 5.16
CA MET A 27 3.97 2.20 4.43
C MET A 27 4.80 1.23 5.28
N LEU A 28 4.95 1.49 6.58
CA LEU A 28 5.77 0.67 7.46
C LEU A 28 5.34 -0.82 7.51
N PRO A 29 4.06 -1.17 7.71
CA PRO A 29 3.64 -2.57 7.68
C PRO A 29 3.72 -3.17 6.26
N ILE A 30 3.45 -2.36 5.22
CA ILE A 30 3.50 -2.80 3.82
C ILE A 30 4.92 -3.18 3.39
N ALA A 31 5.95 -2.54 3.94
CA ALA A 31 7.35 -2.83 3.62
C ALA A 31 7.79 -4.27 3.96
N ALA A 32 7.10 -4.96 4.88
CA ALA A 32 7.38 -6.36 5.22
C ALA A 32 6.69 -7.36 4.27
N LEU A 33 5.66 -6.94 3.54
CA LEU A 33 4.88 -7.80 2.65
C LEU A 33 5.68 -8.43 1.50
N PRO A 34 6.66 -7.77 0.84
CA PRO A 34 7.45 -8.45 -0.20
C PRO A 34 8.20 -9.68 0.31
N ALA A 35 8.83 -9.56 1.48
CA ALA A 35 9.50 -10.72 2.08
C ALA A 35 8.47 -11.79 2.47
N ALA A 36 7.35 -11.40 3.07
CA ALA A 36 6.26 -12.33 3.44
C ALA A 36 5.72 -13.08 2.22
N ALA A 37 5.46 -12.36 1.13
CA ALA A 37 4.95 -12.89 -0.13
C ALA A 37 5.91 -13.88 -0.77
N LEU A 38 7.19 -13.54 -0.88
CA LEU A 38 8.20 -14.43 -1.43
C LEU A 38 8.33 -15.72 -0.60
N LEU A 39 8.42 -15.59 0.73
CA LEU A 39 8.49 -16.74 1.63
C LEU A 39 7.25 -17.64 1.50
N ASN A 40 6.05 -17.03 1.52
CA ASN A 40 4.80 -17.75 1.35
C ASN A 40 4.75 -18.47 -0.01
N ARG A 41 5.19 -17.78 -1.07
CA ARG A 41 5.15 -18.29 -2.43
C ARG A 41 6.11 -19.45 -2.62
N PHE A 42 7.36 -19.34 -2.17
CA PHE A 42 8.32 -20.45 -2.17
C PHE A 42 7.82 -21.65 -1.38
N GLY A 43 6.99 -21.42 -0.36
CA GLY A 43 6.38 -22.48 0.43
C GLY A 43 5.25 -23.25 -0.25
N GLN A 44 4.80 -22.84 -1.43
CA GLN A 44 3.69 -23.50 -2.12
C GLN A 44 4.09 -24.85 -2.71
N PRO A 45 3.11 -25.78 -2.86
CA PRO A 45 3.36 -27.14 -3.37
C PRO A 45 4.03 -27.18 -4.75
N ASP A 46 3.74 -26.23 -5.62
CA ASP A 46 4.19 -26.16 -7.02
C ASP A 46 5.58 -25.53 -7.20
N LEU A 47 6.18 -24.95 -6.15
CA LEU A 47 7.56 -24.46 -6.19
C LEU A 47 8.52 -25.38 -5.45
N LEU A 48 8.73 -25.16 -4.15
CA LEU A 48 9.65 -26.01 -3.39
C LEU A 48 8.96 -27.25 -2.83
N GLY A 49 7.62 -27.29 -2.82
CA GLY A 49 6.86 -28.39 -2.24
C GLY A 49 6.75 -29.63 -3.14
N GLU A 50 5.77 -30.48 -2.82
CA GLU A 50 5.61 -31.83 -3.39
C GLU A 50 5.44 -31.86 -4.91
N LYS A 51 4.79 -30.86 -5.50
CA LYS A 51 4.52 -30.76 -6.94
C LYS A 51 5.62 -30.04 -7.72
N GLY A 52 6.63 -29.49 -7.03
CA GLY A 52 7.78 -28.82 -7.63
C GLY A 52 9.07 -29.58 -7.35
N LEU A 53 9.98 -29.01 -6.55
CA LEU A 53 11.28 -29.63 -6.24
C LEU A 53 11.22 -30.80 -5.24
N GLY A 54 10.06 -31.06 -4.62
CA GLY A 54 9.89 -32.13 -3.63
C GLY A 54 10.53 -31.83 -2.26
N TRP A 55 11.00 -30.60 -2.04
CA TRP A 55 11.58 -30.15 -0.76
C TRP A 55 10.48 -29.75 0.23
N THR A 56 9.56 -30.68 0.48
CA THR A 56 8.32 -30.47 1.24
C THR A 56 8.56 -29.78 2.57
N LYS A 57 9.56 -30.23 3.34
CA LYS A 57 9.83 -29.62 4.65
C LYS A 57 10.38 -28.19 4.56
N VAL A 58 11.19 -27.90 3.55
CA VAL A 58 11.70 -26.53 3.29
C VAL A 58 10.54 -25.64 2.88
N ALA A 59 9.66 -26.14 2.01
CA ALA A 59 8.47 -25.43 1.58
C ALA A 59 7.54 -25.11 2.77
N GLU A 60 7.28 -26.09 3.64
CA GLU A 60 6.51 -25.88 4.88
C GLU A 60 7.12 -24.78 5.77
N VAL A 61 8.45 -24.78 5.95
CA VAL A 61 9.14 -23.78 6.78
C VAL A 61 8.98 -22.37 6.20
N LEU A 62 9.22 -22.20 4.90
CA LEU A 62 9.10 -20.90 4.24
C LEU A 62 7.65 -20.44 4.15
N GLY A 63 6.74 -21.35 3.81
CA GLY A 63 5.30 -21.12 3.77
C GLY A 63 4.75 -20.70 5.13
N ALA A 64 5.16 -21.36 6.21
CA ALA A 64 4.77 -20.98 7.57
C ALA A 64 5.31 -19.59 7.96
N ALA A 65 6.56 -19.27 7.61
CA ALA A 65 7.15 -17.97 7.88
C ALA A 65 6.41 -16.84 7.15
N GLY A 66 6.12 -17.00 5.85
CA GLY A 66 5.37 -16.03 5.07
C GLY A 66 3.93 -15.87 5.55
N ASN A 67 3.20 -16.98 5.73
CA ASN A 67 1.81 -16.96 6.20
C ASN A 67 1.65 -16.35 7.60
N SER A 68 2.65 -16.52 8.48
CA SER A 68 2.61 -15.88 9.80
C SER A 68 2.45 -14.36 9.71
N LEU A 69 3.15 -13.71 8.78
CA LEU A 69 3.05 -12.27 8.58
C LEU A 69 1.68 -11.83 8.02
N PHE A 70 1.12 -12.60 7.08
CA PHE A 70 -0.23 -12.34 6.56
C PHE A 70 -1.31 -12.55 7.63
N ASN A 71 -1.22 -13.62 8.41
CA ASN A 71 -2.18 -13.91 9.49
C ASN A 71 -2.21 -12.82 10.56
N TRP A 72 -1.08 -12.16 10.81
CA TRP A 72 -0.97 -11.06 11.77
C TRP A 72 -0.96 -9.68 11.12
N LEU A 73 -1.38 -9.58 9.86
CA LEU A 73 -1.39 -8.32 9.12
C LEU A 73 -2.16 -7.20 9.84
N PRO A 74 -3.36 -7.44 10.43
CA PRO A 74 -4.03 -6.41 11.23
C PRO A 74 -3.18 -5.86 12.38
N LEU A 75 -2.42 -6.71 13.07
CA LEU A 75 -1.53 -6.31 14.16
C LEU A 75 -0.34 -5.51 13.62
N LEU A 76 0.24 -5.93 12.49
CA LEU A 76 1.31 -5.18 11.81
C LEU A 76 0.83 -3.77 11.45
N PHE A 77 -0.40 -3.64 10.94
CA PHE A 77 -1.02 -2.33 10.68
C PHE A 77 -1.24 -1.53 11.96
N ALA A 78 -1.70 -2.14 13.05
CA ALA A 78 -1.85 -1.46 14.34
C ALA A 78 -0.54 -0.84 14.82
N VAL A 79 0.53 -1.63 14.85
CA VAL A 79 1.86 -1.16 15.28
C VAL A 79 2.42 -0.14 14.30
N GLY A 80 2.33 -0.43 13.00
CA GLY A 80 2.85 0.41 11.93
C GLY A 80 2.22 1.80 11.91
N ILE A 81 0.89 1.86 12.00
CA ILE A 81 0.15 3.11 12.08
C ILE A 81 0.44 3.83 13.39
N ALA A 82 0.46 3.11 14.53
CA ALA A 82 0.74 3.73 15.83
C ALA A 82 2.10 4.46 15.82
N VAL A 83 3.15 3.78 15.37
CA VAL A 83 4.51 4.33 15.30
C VAL A 83 4.63 5.40 14.21
N GLY A 84 4.11 5.14 13.01
CA GLY A 84 4.23 6.07 11.88
C GLY A 84 3.39 7.34 12.03
N PHE A 85 2.26 7.29 12.73
CA PHE A 85 1.38 8.44 12.94
C PHE A 85 1.72 9.23 14.21
N ALA A 86 2.24 8.57 15.25
CA ALA A 86 2.62 9.23 16.49
C ALA A 86 3.81 10.18 16.30
N ARG A 87 3.74 11.36 16.93
CA ARG A 87 4.89 12.27 17.00
C ARG A 87 5.81 11.81 18.12
N LYS A 88 7.12 11.75 17.86
CA LYS A 88 8.13 11.31 18.84
C LYS A 88 7.79 9.92 19.40
N SER A 89 7.35 9.02 18.53
CA SER A 89 7.11 7.61 18.87
C SER A 89 8.41 6.95 19.33
N ASP A 90 8.28 5.94 20.18
CA ASP A 90 9.37 5.03 20.53
C ASP A 90 8.85 3.60 20.67
N GLY A 91 9.67 2.68 21.18
CA GLY A 91 9.28 1.29 21.38
C GLY A 91 8.03 1.10 22.25
N ALA A 92 7.76 1.99 23.22
CA ALA A 92 6.56 1.92 24.05
C ALA A 92 5.28 2.27 23.27
N THR A 93 5.37 3.05 22.17
CA THR A 93 4.25 3.29 21.26
C THR A 93 3.82 1.98 20.58
N GLY A 94 4.79 1.20 20.08
CA GLY A 94 4.52 -0.10 19.47
C GLY A 94 3.94 -1.10 20.47
N LEU A 95 4.53 -1.19 21.66
CA LEU A 95 4.01 -2.04 22.74
C LEU A 95 2.57 -1.68 23.12
N ALA A 96 2.25 -0.39 23.21
CA ALA A 96 0.89 0.07 23.49
C ALA A 96 -0.10 -0.37 22.41
N ALA A 97 0.30 -0.37 21.13
CA ALA A 97 -0.54 -0.83 20.03
C ALA A 97 -0.81 -2.34 20.12
N VAL A 98 0.20 -3.15 20.45
CA VAL A 98 0.04 -4.60 20.65
C VAL A 98 -0.93 -4.89 21.79
N VAL A 99 -0.73 -4.27 22.94
CA VAL A 99 -1.61 -4.42 24.12
C VAL A 99 -3.03 -3.98 23.77
N GLY A 100 -3.17 -2.81 23.13
CA GLY A 100 -4.44 -2.29 22.67
C GLY A 100 -5.16 -3.22 21.70
N PHE A 101 -4.42 -3.79 20.74
CA PHE A 101 -4.96 -4.71 19.75
C PHE A 101 -5.54 -5.96 20.40
N PHE A 102 -4.81 -6.62 21.31
CA PHE A 102 -5.31 -7.81 21.99
C PHE A 102 -6.55 -7.52 22.85
N VAL A 103 -6.58 -6.40 23.55
CA VAL A 103 -7.76 -6.02 24.35
C VAL A 103 -8.95 -5.71 23.43
N PHE A 104 -8.75 -4.91 22.39
CA PHE A 104 -9.78 -4.54 21.43
C PHE A 104 -10.41 -5.77 20.78
N THR A 105 -9.56 -6.67 20.27
CA THR A 105 -9.98 -7.88 19.56
C THR A 105 -10.66 -8.89 20.48
N SER A 106 -10.18 -9.06 21.72
CA SER A 106 -10.82 -9.95 22.70
C SER A 106 -12.20 -9.47 23.10
N VAL A 107 -12.39 -8.15 23.31
CA VAL A 107 -13.70 -7.58 23.67
C VAL A 107 -14.69 -7.69 22.50
N LEU A 108 -14.22 -7.49 21.26
CA LEU A 108 -15.05 -7.71 20.07
C LEU A 108 -15.54 -9.15 19.95
N GLN A 109 -14.68 -10.14 20.22
CA GLN A 109 -15.05 -11.56 20.20
C GLN A 109 -16.17 -11.92 21.18
N VAL A 110 -16.29 -11.19 22.29
CA VAL A 110 -17.35 -11.43 23.28
C VAL A 110 -18.72 -10.93 22.79
N LEU A 111 -18.75 -9.87 21.99
CA LEU A 111 -19.98 -9.17 21.63
C LEU A 111 -20.44 -9.43 20.21
N ALA A 112 -19.51 -9.65 19.28
CA ALA A 112 -19.81 -9.91 17.88
C ALA A 112 -19.98 -11.42 17.64
N PRO A 113 -20.88 -11.84 16.73
CA PRO A 113 -21.21 -13.24 16.47
C PRO A 113 -20.12 -13.97 15.67
N PHE A 114 -18.89 -14.02 16.17
CA PHE A 114 -17.76 -14.60 15.44
C PHE A 114 -17.87 -16.12 15.27
N SER A 115 -18.64 -16.79 16.13
CA SER A 115 -18.92 -18.22 16.01
C SER A 115 -19.63 -18.61 14.72
N GLU A 116 -20.28 -17.65 14.07
CA GLU A 116 -21.01 -17.85 12.80
C GLU A 116 -20.10 -17.61 11.58
N LEU A 117 -18.89 -17.08 11.78
CA LEU A 117 -17.99 -16.74 10.68
C LEU A 117 -17.17 -17.96 10.22
N PRO A 118 -16.92 -18.10 8.90
CA PRO A 118 -16.09 -19.17 8.36
C PRO A 118 -14.69 -19.21 8.98
N GLY A 119 -14.26 -20.42 9.38
CA GLY A 119 -12.94 -20.64 9.99
C GLY A 119 -12.88 -20.40 11.50
N TRP A 120 -14.02 -20.14 12.15
CA TRP A 120 -14.12 -20.14 13.60
C TRP A 120 -13.81 -21.54 14.15
N ASN A 121 -12.96 -21.61 15.17
CA ASN A 121 -12.65 -22.83 15.88
C ASN A 121 -12.63 -22.56 17.40
N PRO A 122 -13.62 -23.08 18.15
CA PRO A 122 -13.72 -22.88 19.60
C PRO A 122 -12.65 -23.64 20.40
N GLU A 123 -11.95 -24.60 19.80
CA GLU A 123 -10.86 -25.36 20.45
C GLU A 123 -9.56 -24.55 20.56
N LYS A 124 -9.45 -23.44 19.81
CA LYS A 124 -8.29 -22.55 19.90
C LYS A 124 -8.41 -21.60 21.11
N PRO A 125 -7.27 -21.14 21.66
CA PRO A 125 -7.29 -20.15 22.73
C PRO A 125 -8.09 -18.89 22.35
N ALA A 126 -8.70 -18.25 23.35
CA ALA A 126 -9.35 -16.95 23.17
C ALA A 126 -8.39 -15.94 22.50
N GLY A 127 -8.88 -15.15 21.55
CA GLY A 127 -8.04 -14.31 20.70
C GLY A 127 -7.47 -15.00 19.45
N LEU A 128 -7.48 -16.33 19.40
CA LEU A 128 -7.04 -17.16 18.24
C LEU A 128 -8.16 -18.03 17.65
N MET A 129 -9.35 -18.01 18.26
CA MET A 129 -10.55 -18.75 17.82
C MET A 129 -10.92 -18.46 16.37
N LEU A 130 -10.64 -17.24 15.89
CA LEU A 130 -10.68 -16.90 14.48
C LEU A 130 -9.49 -15.99 14.18
N ASN A 131 -8.81 -16.26 13.06
CA ASN A 131 -7.69 -15.44 12.60
C ASN A 131 -8.15 -13.99 12.38
N PRO A 132 -7.49 -12.98 12.99
CA PRO A 132 -7.86 -11.57 12.83
C PRO A 132 -8.03 -11.11 11.38
N LEU A 133 -7.24 -11.66 10.44
CA LEU A 133 -7.35 -11.35 9.02
C LEU A 133 -8.72 -11.74 8.43
N LYS A 134 -9.37 -12.78 8.97
CA LYS A 134 -10.64 -13.34 8.47
C LYS A 134 -11.89 -12.65 9.03
N TRP A 135 -11.73 -11.65 9.88
CA TRP A 135 -12.86 -10.93 10.47
C TRP A 135 -13.30 -9.83 9.50
N PRO A 136 -14.58 -9.42 9.48
CA PRO A 136 -14.99 -8.23 8.73
C PRO A 136 -14.17 -6.98 9.05
N TYR A 137 -13.71 -6.85 10.31
CA TYR A 137 -12.84 -5.75 10.69
C TYR A 137 -11.38 -5.91 10.25
N SER A 138 -10.83 -7.13 10.09
CA SER A 138 -9.48 -7.39 9.57
C SER A 138 -8.46 -6.24 9.79
N VAL A 139 -7.89 -5.69 8.73
CA VAL A 139 -6.95 -4.56 8.75
C VAL A 139 -7.59 -3.26 9.28
N LEU A 140 -8.90 -3.07 9.17
CA LEU A 140 -9.61 -1.94 9.79
C LEU A 140 -9.46 -1.92 11.31
N ALA A 141 -9.51 -3.07 11.99
CA ALA A 141 -9.22 -3.16 13.42
C ALA A 141 -7.79 -2.66 13.72
N GLY A 142 -6.83 -3.06 12.88
CA GLY A 142 -5.46 -2.55 12.94
C GLY A 142 -5.38 -1.04 12.81
N VAL A 143 -6.08 -0.47 11.83
CA VAL A 143 -6.15 0.98 11.61
C VAL A 143 -6.72 1.73 12.81
N ILE A 144 -7.85 1.26 13.35
CA ILE A 144 -8.51 1.88 14.51
C ILE A 144 -7.57 1.86 15.72
N VAL A 145 -7.01 0.69 16.04
CA VAL A 145 -6.09 0.51 17.17
C VAL A 145 -4.88 1.42 17.01
N GLY A 146 -4.23 1.40 15.85
CA GLY A 146 -3.03 2.20 15.59
C GLY A 146 -3.27 3.70 15.73
N LEU A 147 -4.37 4.22 15.19
CA LEU A 147 -4.73 5.63 15.30
C LEU A 147 -5.03 6.03 16.75
N VAL A 148 -5.83 5.23 17.48
CA VAL A 148 -6.16 5.50 18.88
C VAL A 148 -4.89 5.48 19.73
N THR A 149 -4.03 4.46 19.56
CA THR A 149 -2.74 4.39 20.26
C THR A 149 -1.87 5.63 19.97
N ALA A 150 -1.77 6.05 18.71
CA ALA A 150 -0.96 7.21 18.35
C ALA A 150 -1.47 8.51 18.98
N LEU A 151 -2.80 8.70 19.04
CA LEU A 151 -3.42 9.86 19.66
C LEU A 151 -3.22 9.86 21.19
N LEU A 152 -3.39 8.72 21.84
CA LEU A 152 -3.17 8.56 23.27
C LEU A 152 -1.70 8.73 23.64
N TRP A 153 -0.77 8.22 22.82
CA TRP A 153 0.66 8.48 22.96
C TRP A 153 0.95 9.98 22.97
N GLN A 154 0.51 10.70 21.93
CA GLN A 154 0.77 12.13 21.79
C GLN A 154 0.24 12.94 22.99
N LYS A 155 -0.88 12.50 23.58
CA LYS A 155 -1.49 13.15 24.74
C LYS A 155 -0.81 12.79 26.07
N PHE A 156 -0.43 11.53 26.27
CA PHE A 156 -0.12 11.00 27.60
C PHE A 156 1.31 10.51 27.81
N TYR A 157 2.18 10.47 26.80
CA TYR A 157 3.56 9.96 26.94
C TYR A 157 4.43 10.70 27.98
N ARG A 158 4.00 11.87 28.46
CA ARG A 158 4.64 12.68 29.51
C ARG A 158 3.73 12.97 30.71
N ILE A 159 2.66 12.19 30.88
CA ILE A 159 1.72 12.39 32.00
C ILE A 159 2.47 12.28 33.34
N LYS A 160 2.13 13.16 34.28
CA LYS A 160 2.61 13.10 35.66
C LYS A 160 1.46 12.60 36.54
N LEU A 161 1.69 11.50 37.25
CA LEU A 161 0.73 10.90 38.18
C LEU A 161 1.11 11.25 39.63
N PRO A 162 0.17 11.15 40.58
CA PRO A 162 0.47 11.28 42.01
C PRO A 162 1.58 10.32 42.47
N PRO A 163 2.30 10.61 43.57
CA PRO A 163 3.46 9.83 44.00
C PRO A 163 3.20 8.32 44.14
N TYR A 164 2.04 7.92 44.64
CA TYR A 164 1.66 6.51 44.81
C TYR A 164 1.38 5.77 43.49
N LEU A 165 1.22 6.48 42.36
CA LEU A 165 1.11 5.92 41.00
C LEU A 165 2.29 6.31 40.10
N ALA A 166 3.34 6.92 40.64
CA ALA A 166 4.45 7.46 39.84
C ALA A 166 5.12 6.41 38.96
N PHE A 167 5.13 5.14 39.37
CA PHE A 167 5.62 4.02 38.56
C PHE A 167 4.95 3.92 37.19
N PHE A 168 3.66 4.24 37.10
CA PHE A 168 2.86 4.19 35.88
C PHE A 168 2.91 5.49 35.07
N GLY A 169 3.65 6.52 35.52
CA GLY A 169 3.73 7.81 34.85
C GLY A 169 4.48 7.78 33.50
N GLY A 170 4.30 8.85 32.73
CA GLY A 170 4.96 9.04 31.44
C GLY A 170 4.60 7.96 30.41
N ARG A 171 5.61 7.40 29.76
CA ARG A 171 5.45 6.45 28.65
C ARG A 171 4.79 5.13 29.06
N ARG A 172 4.98 4.71 30.32
CA ARG A 172 4.39 3.48 30.88
C ARG A 172 2.87 3.57 31.03
N PHE A 173 2.33 4.78 31.11
CA PHE A 173 0.89 5.00 31.15
C PHE A 173 0.22 4.67 29.82
N VAL A 174 0.93 4.83 28.71
CA VAL A 174 0.32 4.78 27.37
C VAL A 174 -0.29 3.41 27.06
N PRO A 175 0.38 2.27 27.30
CA PRO A 175 -0.27 0.95 27.14
C PRO A 175 -1.53 0.79 27.99
N ILE A 176 -1.55 1.30 29.22
CA ILE A 176 -2.67 1.18 30.16
C ILE A 176 -3.89 1.95 29.66
N ILE A 177 -3.71 3.23 29.33
CA ILE A 177 -4.81 4.05 28.82
C ILE A 177 -5.27 3.59 27.44
N THR A 178 -4.37 3.04 26.64
CA THR A 178 -4.69 2.46 25.33
C THR A 178 -5.58 1.23 25.48
N ALA A 179 -5.22 0.29 26.36
CA ALA A 179 -6.05 -0.86 26.70
C ALA A 179 -7.45 -0.44 27.16
N LEU A 180 -7.54 0.48 28.14
CA LEU A 180 -8.81 0.96 28.67
C LEU A 180 -9.67 1.62 27.59
N THR A 181 -9.08 2.51 26.80
CA THR A 181 -9.80 3.24 25.75
C THR A 181 -10.30 2.30 24.66
N LEU A 182 -9.48 1.33 24.24
CA LEU A 182 -9.86 0.38 23.20
C LEU A 182 -10.85 -0.67 23.70
N MET A 183 -10.79 -1.07 24.97
CA MET A 183 -11.84 -1.87 25.59
C MET A 183 -13.19 -1.14 25.50
N ILE A 184 -13.23 0.12 25.93
CA ILE A 184 -14.46 0.93 25.88
C ILE A 184 -14.93 1.14 24.44
N LEU A 185 -14.02 1.34 23.48
CA LEU A 185 -14.35 1.53 22.07
C LEU A 185 -14.82 0.24 21.39
N ALA A 186 -14.29 -0.92 21.80
CA ALA A 186 -14.68 -2.21 21.26
C ALA A 186 -16.12 -2.58 21.63
N VAL A 187 -16.63 -2.15 22.79
CA VAL A 187 -18.01 -2.45 23.20
C VAL A 187 -19.05 -1.96 22.18
N PRO A 188 -19.14 -0.65 21.86
CA PRO A 188 -20.12 -0.18 20.88
C PRO A 188 -19.87 -0.77 19.50
N LEU A 189 -18.62 -0.94 19.06
CA LEU A 189 -18.31 -1.57 17.77
C LEU A 189 -18.78 -3.02 17.69
N GLY A 190 -18.60 -3.81 18.76
CA GLY A 190 -19.11 -5.17 18.86
C GLY A 190 -20.63 -5.22 18.82
N LEU A 191 -21.31 -4.30 19.52
CA LEU A 191 -22.77 -4.21 19.51
C LEU A 191 -23.34 -3.81 18.14
N VAL A 192 -22.65 -2.93 17.39
CA VAL A 192 -23.07 -2.53 16.04
C VAL A 192 -22.43 -3.37 14.94
N PHE A 193 -21.80 -4.51 15.28
CA PHE A 193 -20.99 -5.29 14.36
C PHE A 193 -21.71 -5.63 13.07
N HIS A 194 -22.96 -6.10 13.16
CA HIS A 194 -23.78 -6.47 12.01
C HIS A 194 -23.91 -5.31 11.01
N TRP A 195 -24.29 -4.12 11.47
CA TRP A 195 -24.41 -2.92 10.64
C TRP A 195 -23.09 -2.48 10.01
N VAL A 196 -21.98 -2.60 10.74
CA VAL A 196 -20.67 -2.26 10.18
C VAL A 196 -20.22 -3.29 9.15
N ASN A 197 -20.48 -4.58 9.39
CA ASN A 197 -20.20 -5.65 8.45
C ASN A 197 -21.00 -5.47 7.15
N GLU A 198 -22.30 -5.21 7.25
CA GLU A 198 -23.15 -4.88 6.09
C GLU A 198 -22.66 -3.63 5.36
N GLY A 199 -22.25 -2.59 6.09
CA GLY A 199 -21.69 -1.38 5.50
C GLY A 199 -20.38 -1.64 4.74
N ILE A 200 -19.49 -2.48 5.28
CA ILE A 200 -18.25 -2.91 4.60
C ILE A 200 -18.56 -3.74 3.36
N GLN A 201 -19.56 -4.64 3.43
CA GLN A 201 -20.00 -5.44 2.29
C GLN A 201 -20.60 -4.55 1.20
N ALA A 202 -21.54 -3.66 1.53
CA ALA A 202 -22.13 -2.73 0.58
C ALA A 202 -21.10 -1.78 -0.06
N ALA A 203 -20.15 -1.29 0.73
CA ALA A 203 -19.03 -0.51 0.20
C ALA A 203 -18.13 -1.35 -0.72
N GLY A 204 -17.93 -2.63 -0.37
CA GLY A 204 -17.23 -3.59 -1.22
C GLY A 204 -17.94 -3.79 -2.54
N GLU A 205 -19.22 -4.18 -2.51
CA GLU A 205 -20.05 -4.36 -3.71
C GLU A 205 -20.11 -3.09 -4.57
N ALA A 206 -20.17 -1.91 -3.98
CA ALA A 206 -20.15 -0.65 -4.73
C ALA A 206 -18.83 -0.42 -5.48
N VAL A 207 -17.71 -0.87 -4.91
CA VAL A 207 -16.38 -0.74 -5.52
C VAL A 207 -16.11 -1.88 -6.51
N THR A 208 -16.43 -3.12 -6.13
CA THR A 208 -16.10 -4.35 -6.87
C THR A 208 -17.18 -4.76 -7.87
N GLY A 209 -18.41 -4.25 -7.76
CA GLY A 209 -19.56 -4.62 -8.59
C GLY A 209 -19.51 -4.12 -10.03
N ALA A 210 -18.54 -3.26 -10.37
CA ALA A 210 -18.25 -2.86 -11.74
C ALA A 210 -16.75 -3.04 -12.05
N PRO A 211 -16.24 -4.28 -12.21
CA PRO A 211 -14.80 -4.58 -12.32
C PRO A 211 -14.06 -3.75 -13.38
N VAL A 212 -14.68 -3.58 -14.56
CA VAL A 212 -14.08 -2.84 -15.70
C VAL A 212 -13.98 -1.34 -15.39
N VAL A 213 -15.12 -0.69 -15.12
CA VAL A 213 -15.16 0.77 -14.90
C VAL A 213 -14.55 1.13 -13.55
N GLY A 214 -14.89 0.38 -12.50
CA GLY A 214 -14.36 0.53 -11.15
C GLY A 214 -12.85 0.32 -11.08
N GLY A 215 -12.34 -0.74 -11.72
CA GLY A 215 -10.90 -0.97 -11.85
C GLY A 215 -10.20 0.16 -12.61
N GLY A 216 -10.82 0.68 -13.67
CA GLY A 216 -10.31 1.82 -14.42
C GLY A 216 -10.21 3.10 -13.57
N ILE A 217 -11.30 3.48 -12.89
CA ILE A 217 -11.34 4.64 -11.99
C ILE A 217 -10.31 4.46 -10.86
N TYR A 218 -10.24 3.27 -10.28
CA TYR A 218 -9.25 2.92 -9.26
C TYR A 218 -7.82 3.16 -9.77
N GLY A 219 -7.48 2.68 -10.97
CA GLY A 219 -6.16 2.88 -11.57
C GLY A 219 -5.80 4.36 -11.74
N VAL A 220 -6.73 5.19 -12.20
CA VAL A 220 -6.51 6.65 -12.33
C VAL A 220 -6.29 7.29 -10.96
N LEU A 221 -7.21 7.07 -10.01
CA LEU A 221 -7.14 7.68 -8.68
C LEU A 221 -5.90 7.23 -7.91
N ASN A 222 -5.55 5.94 -8.01
CA ASN A 222 -4.35 5.39 -7.41
C ASN A 222 -3.11 6.20 -7.83
N ARG A 223 -2.92 6.43 -9.14
CA ARG A 223 -1.81 7.24 -9.64
C ARG A 223 -1.93 8.69 -9.18
N LEU A 224 -3.09 9.34 -9.34
CA LEU A 224 -3.26 10.75 -8.94
C LEU A 224 -2.97 11.03 -7.46
N LEU A 225 -3.09 10.02 -6.59
CA LEU A 225 -2.86 10.14 -5.15
C LEU A 225 -1.40 9.87 -4.71
N ILE A 226 -0.53 9.37 -5.57
CA ILE A 226 0.90 9.16 -5.26
C ILE A 226 1.67 10.45 -4.89
N PRO A 227 1.52 11.60 -5.58
CA PRO A 227 2.28 12.82 -5.25
C PRO A 227 2.07 13.28 -3.80
N VAL A 228 0.92 12.93 -3.23
CA VAL A 228 0.54 13.24 -1.85
C VAL A 228 0.62 12.03 -0.91
N GLY A 229 1.10 10.88 -1.39
CA GLY A 229 1.24 9.64 -0.61
C GLY A 229 -0.09 9.06 -0.13
N LEU A 230 -1.21 9.44 -0.76
CA LEU A 230 -2.56 9.03 -0.33
C LEU A 230 -3.08 7.80 -1.09
N HIS A 231 -2.34 7.28 -2.07
CA HIS A 231 -2.73 6.07 -2.82
C HIS A 231 -2.92 4.86 -1.90
N GLN A 232 -2.18 4.78 -0.78
CA GLN A 232 -2.36 3.73 0.22
C GLN A 232 -3.71 3.81 0.94
N LEU A 233 -4.35 4.99 1.00
CA LEU A 233 -5.72 5.13 1.51
C LEU A 233 -6.75 4.48 0.60
N LEU A 234 -6.44 4.38 -0.70
CA LEU A 234 -7.26 3.69 -1.68
C LEU A 234 -6.95 2.19 -1.67
N ASN A 235 -5.67 1.82 -1.65
CA ASN A 235 -5.22 0.44 -1.72
C ASN A 235 -5.67 -0.37 -0.51
N VAL A 236 -5.47 0.14 0.72
CA VAL A 236 -5.68 -0.67 1.93
C VAL A 236 -7.13 -1.17 2.05
N PRO A 237 -8.16 -0.33 1.86
CA PRO A 237 -9.53 -0.82 1.84
C PRO A 237 -9.79 -1.84 0.73
N VAL A 238 -9.39 -1.56 -0.50
CA VAL A 238 -9.68 -2.42 -1.66
C VAL A 238 -8.95 -3.77 -1.58
N TRP A 239 -7.67 -3.76 -1.18
CA TRP A 239 -6.84 -4.96 -1.15
C TRP A 239 -7.07 -5.83 0.09
N PHE A 240 -7.51 -5.26 1.21
CA PHE A 240 -7.56 -5.99 2.50
C PHE A 240 -8.89 -5.94 3.26
N ILE A 241 -9.82 -5.03 2.95
CA ILE A 241 -11.01 -4.80 3.79
C ILE A 241 -12.31 -5.06 3.01
N PHE A 242 -12.50 -4.37 1.90
CA PHE A 242 -13.72 -4.41 1.10
C PHE A 242 -13.94 -5.78 0.48
N ASP A 243 -15.10 -6.37 0.76
CA ASP A 243 -15.43 -7.74 0.36
C ASP A 243 -14.31 -8.75 0.71
N GLY A 244 -13.73 -8.62 1.91
CA GLY A 244 -12.63 -9.47 2.38
C GLY A 244 -11.25 -9.18 1.78
N GLY A 245 -11.15 -8.20 0.87
CA GLY A 245 -9.91 -7.75 0.26
C GLY A 245 -9.55 -8.50 -1.02
N ASP A 246 -9.35 -7.75 -2.11
CA ASP A 246 -9.01 -8.29 -3.43
C ASP A 246 -7.69 -9.09 -3.42
N LEU A 247 -6.67 -8.54 -2.76
CA LEU A 247 -5.36 -9.20 -2.63
C LEU A 247 -5.48 -10.43 -1.73
N THR A 248 -6.12 -10.29 -0.56
CA THR A 248 -6.26 -11.38 0.41
C THR A 248 -6.94 -12.59 -0.23
N LYS A 249 -8.10 -12.40 -0.86
CA LYS A 249 -8.87 -13.50 -1.44
C LYS A 249 -8.20 -14.13 -2.66
N PHE A 250 -7.45 -13.37 -3.47
CA PHE A 250 -6.65 -13.93 -4.56
C PHE A 250 -5.64 -14.97 -4.03
N PHE A 251 -4.91 -14.65 -2.96
CA PHE A 251 -3.96 -15.58 -2.34
C PHE A 251 -4.62 -16.70 -1.52
N GLU A 252 -5.90 -16.58 -1.19
CA GLU A 252 -6.72 -17.69 -0.67
C GLU A 252 -7.24 -18.62 -1.77
N GLY A 253 -7.04 -18.30 -3.05
CA GLY A 253 -7.38 -19.15 -4.19
C GLY A 253 -8.67 -18.76 -4.93
N ASP A 254 -9.25 -17.59 -4.67
CA ASP A 254 -10.47 -17.12 -5.36
C ASP A 254 -10.12 -16.59 -6.78
N PRO A 255 -10.57 -17.25 -7.85
CA PRO A 255 -10.24 -16.88 -9.24
C PRO A 255 -10.98 -15.64 -9.75
N THR A 256 -11.91 -15.08 -8.96
CA THR A 256 -12.64 -13.84 -9.32
C THR A 256 -11.92 -12.57 -8.86
N ARG A 257 -10.74 -12.71 -8.26
CA ARG A 257 -9.98 -11.65 -7.57
C ARG A 257 -8.73 -11.26 -8.33
N GLY A 258 -8.12 -10.14 -7.95
CA GLY A 258 -7.00 -9.51 -8.66
C GLY A 258 -7.45 -8.43 -9.63
N THR A 259 -8.73 -8.07 -9.61
CA THR A 259 -9.35 -7.02 -10.45
C THR A 259 -8.71 -5.64 -10.21
N PHE A 260 -8.25 -5.36 -8.98
CA PHE A 260 -7.63 -4.09 -8.59
C PHE A 260 -6.10 -4.19 -8.52
N MET A 261 -5.54 -5.22 -9.17
CA MET A 261 -4.13 -5.57 -9.17
C MET A 261 -3.59 -5.77 -10.58
N THR A 262 -4.29 -6.56 -11.39
CA THR A 262 -3.82 -7.07 -12.68
C THR A 262 -3.38 -5.97 -13.66
N GLY A 263 -4.13 -4.86 -13.72
CA GLY A 263 -3.84 -3.78 -14.66
C GLY A 263 -2.55 -3.01 -14.39
N PHE A 264 -1.89 -3.24 -13.25
CA PHE A 264 -0.58 -2.68 -12.98
C PHE A 264 0.54 -3.41 -13.74
N PHE A 265 0.41 -4.71 -14.06
CA PHE A 265 1.48 -5.47 -14.73
C PHE A 265 1.86 -4.90 -16.10
N PRO A 266 0.91 -4.62 -17.03
CA PRO A 266 1.24 -3.98 -18.31
C PRO A 266 1.97 -2.65 -18.15
N ILE A 267 1.63 -1.89 -17.10
CA ILE A 267 2.18 -0.57 -16.85
C ILE A 267 3.58 -0.66 -16.26
N PHE A 268 3.76 -1.44 -15.19
CA PHE A 268 5.01 -1.45 -14.42
C PHE A 268 6.10 -2.22 -15.13
N MET A 269 5.75 -3.31 -15.83
CA MET A 269 6.71 -4.11 -16.59
C MET A 269 7.09 -3.48 -17.93
N PHE A 270 6.21 -2.72 -18.59
CA PHE A 270 6.47 -2.30 -19.97
C PHE A 270 6.30 -0.81 -20.19
N ALA A 271 5.18 -0.21 -19.74
CA ALA A 271 4.90 1.19 -19.96
C ALA A 271 5.89 2.14 -19.28
N ILE A 272 6.21 1.91 -18.00
CA ILE A 272 7.15 2.72 -17.24
C ILE A 272 8.58 2.59 -17.80
N PRO A 273 9.11 1.39 -18.09
CA PRO A 273 10.38 1.25 -18.82
C PRO A 273 10.41 1.99 -20.16
N ALA A 274 9.31 1.95 -20.92
CA ALA A 274 9.19 2.67 -22.19
C ALA A 274 9.16 4.20 -22.00
N ALA A 275 8.51 4.70 -20.94
CA ALA A 275 8.57 6.10 -20.55
C ALA A 275 10.00 6.52 -20.18
N ALA A 276 10.72 5.68 -19.43
CA ALA A 276 12.11 5.92 -19.06
C ALA A 276 13.00 6.02 -20.32
N LEU A 277 12.80 5.15 -21.30
CA LEU A 277 13.47 5.22 -22.60
C LEU A 277 13.14 6.51 -23.37
N ALA A 278 11.86 6.93 -23.36
CA ALA A 278 11.44 8.17 -24.01
C ALA A 278 12.08 9.42 -23.36
N ILE A 279 12.16 9.45 -22.02
CA ILE A 279 12.84 10.50 -21.25
C ILE A 279 14.33 10.52 -21.61
N TRP A 280 15.01 9.37 -21.51
CA TRP A 280 16.43 9.25 -21.83
C TRP A 280 16.75 9.74 -23.24
N GLN A 281 16.00 9.30 -24.25
CA GLN A 281 16.24 9.70 -25.63
C GLN A 281 15.90 11.16 -25.92
N SER A 282 15.13 11.81 -25.03
CA SER A 282 14.77 13.22 -25.14
C SER A 282 15.72 14.14 -24.39
N ALA A 283 16.63 13.62 -23.57
CA ALA A 283 17.66 14.41 -22.88
C ALA A 283 18.65 15.06 -23.87
N LYS A 284 19.25 16.19 -23.46
CA LYS A 284 20.33 16.87 -24.17
C LYS A 284 21.51 15.93 -24.40
N PRO A 285 22.26 16.06 -25.52
CA PRO A 285 23.41 15.19 -25.81
C PRO A 285 24.43 15.10 -24.66
N SER A 286 24.69 16.22 -23.97
CA SER A 286 25.58 16.29 -22.79
C SER A 286 25.07 15.47 -21.60
N GLN A 287 23.75 15.44 -21.39
CA GLN A 287 23.12 14.79 -20.23
C GLN A 287 22.74 13.32 -20.47
N LYS A 288 22.80 12.83 -21.73
CA LYS A 288 22.35 11.47 -22.09
C LYS A 288 23.01 10.35 -21.29
N LYS A 289 24.28 10.49 -20.91
CA LYS A 289 24.98 9.45 -20.14
C LYS A 289 24.44 9.36 -18.71
N ILE A 290 24.22 10.50 -18.06
CA ILE A 290 23.72 10.57 -16.67
C ILE A 290 22.26 10.13 -16.63
N VAL A 291 21.41 10.73 -17.46
CA VAL A 291 19.98 10.38 -17.53
C VAL A 291 19.79 8.92 -17.92
N GLY A 292 20.58 8.42 -18.89
CA GLY A 292 20.53 7.02 -19.29
C GLY A 292 20.78 6.06 -18.13
N GLY A 293 21.82 6.31 -17.32
CA GLY A 293 22.11 5.49 -16.14
C GLY A 293 20.94 5.42 -15.16
N VAL A 294 20.34 6.57 -14.83
CA VAL A 294 19.21 6.65 -13.89
C VAL A 294 17.95 6.00 -14.47
N MET A 295 17.63 6.27 -15.73
CA MET A 295 16.44 5.72 -16.40
C MET A 295 16.52 4.21 -16.58
N ILE A 296 17.70 3.65 -16.90
CA ILE A 296 17.90 2.20 -17.02
C ILE A 296 17.74 1.53 -15.65
N ALA A 297 18.37 2.08 -14.60
CA ALA A 297 18.26 1.53 -13.25
C ALA A 297 16.81 1.55 -12.73
N GLY A 298 16.10 2.66 -12.91
CA GLY A 298 14.69 2.78 -12.53
C GLY A 298 13.77 1.91 -13.39
N ALA A 299 14.03 1.78 -14.69
CA ALA A 299 13.28 0.89 -15.58
C ALA A 299 13.46 -0.58 -15.19
N LEU A 300 14.69 -1.01 -14.87
CA LEU A 300 14.96 -2.37 -14.41
C LEU A 300 14.29 -2.64 -13.05
N THR A 301 14.30 -1.66 -12.16
CA THR A 301 13.63 -1.74 -10.86
C THR A 301 12.12 -1.89 -11.04
N SER A 302 11.49 -1.02 -11.83
CA SER A 302 10.06 -1.12 -12.19
C SER A 302 9.73 -2.45 -12.85
N PHE A 303 10.54 -2.91 -13.80
CA PHE A 303 10.32 -4.17 -14.49
C PHE A 303 10.38 -5.36 -13.55
N LEU A 304 11.42 -5.47 -12.72
CA LEU A 304 11.63 -6.65 -11.88
C LEU A 304 10.69 -6.66 -10.67
N THR A 305 10.59 -5.53 -9.97
CA THR A 305 9.95 -5.47 -8.65
C THR A 305 8.62 -4.74 -8.65
N GLY A 306 8.25 -4.04 -9.74
CA GLY A 306 7.05 -3.23 -9.79
C GLY A 306 7.15 -1.89 -9.04
N ILE A 307 8.35 -1.49 -8.57
CA ILE A 307 8.57 -0.20 -7.92
C ILE A 307 8.73 0.88 -9.01
N THR A 308 7.76 1.78 -9.12
CA THR A 308 7.68 2.79 -10.20
C THR A 308 8.15 4.18 -9.77
N GLU A 309 8.21 4.44 -8.46
CA GLU A 309 8.47 5.75 -7.86
C GLU A 309 9.77 6.40 -8.38
N PRO A 310 10.91 5.69 -8.54
CA PRO A 310 12.14 6.32 -9.05
C PRO A 310 11.97 6.95 -10.43
N ILE A 311 11.11 6.40 -11.29
CA ILE A 311 10.82 6.95 -12.62
C ILE A 311 9.69 7.98 -12.55
N GLU A 312 8.58 7.68 -11.88
CA GLU A 312 7.45 8.61 -11.75
C GLU A 312 7.86 9.94 -11.12
N PHE A 313 8.68 9.90 -10.06
CA PHE A 313 9.10 11.10 -9.34
C PHE A 313 10.02 11.98 -10.17
N SER A 314 10.69 11.41 -11.18
CA SER A 314 11.58 12.16 -12.07
C SER A 314 10.83 13.12 -13.00
N PHE A 315 9.54 12.90 -13.26
CA PHE A 315 8.76 13.75 -14.17
C PHE A 315 7.46 14.29 -13.56
N MET A 316 6.94 13.70 -12.47
CA MET A 316 5.60 14.07 -11.97
C MET A 316 5.44 15.54 -11.57
N PHE A 317 6.50 16.17 -11.04
CA PHE A 317 6.47 17.56 -10.57
C PHE A 317 6.90 18.56 -11.64
N VAL A 318 7.80 18.16 -12.53
CA VAL A 318 8.42 19.03 -13.55
C VAL A 318 7.74 18.95 -14.91
N ALA A 319 7.08 17.82 -15.20
CA ALA A 319 6.39 17.51 -16.44
C ALA A 319 5.03 16.87 -16.14
N TRP A 320 4.25 17.52 -15.26
CA TRP A 320 2.94 17.04 -14.78
C TRP A 320 1.93 16.58 -15.87
N PRO A 321 1.92 17.10 -17.12
CA PRO A 321 1.01 16.56 -18.12
C PRO A 321 1.30 15.10 -18.47
N LEU A 322 2.58 14.68 -18.46
CA LEU A 322 2.96 13.27 -18.62
C LEU A 322 2.42 12.42 -17.48
N TYR A 323 2.32 12.98 -16.28
CA TYR A 323 1.79 12.31 -15.11
C TYR A 323 0.28 12.06 -15.22
N LEU A 324 -0.48 13.04 -15.70
CA LEU A 324 -1.91 12.85 -15.96
C LEU A 324 -2.15 11.80 -17.04
N ILE A 325 -1.38 11.83 -18.12
CA ILE A 325 -1.43 10.81 -19.18
C ILE A 325 -1.13 9.44 -18.58
N HIS A 326 -0.07 9.32 -17.77
CA HIS A 326 0.28 8.08 -17.10
C HIS A 326 -0.85 7.58 -16.18
N ALA A 327 -1.51 8.47 -15.43
CA ALA A 327 -2.63 8.11 -14.58
C ALA A 327 -3.82 7.57 -15.38
N VAL A 328 -4.21 8.27 -16.46
CA VAL A 328 -5.30 7.85 -17.36
C VAL A 328 -4.98 6.51 -18.01
N LEU A 329 -3.76 6.36 -18.56
CA LEU A 329 -3.36 5.12 -19.22
C LEU A 329 -3.31 3.94 -18.24
N THR A 330 -2.91 4.16 -16.99
CA THR A 330 -2.99 3.13 -15.93
C THR A 330 -4.44 2.70 -15.69
N GLY A 331 -5.37 3.65 -15.63
CA GLY A 331 -6.80 3.34 -15.57
C GLY A 331 -7.30 2.57 -16.78
N THR A 332 -6.87 2.94 -18.00
CA THR A 332 -7.27 2.16 -19.20
C THR A 332 -6.71 0.74 -19.18
N SER A 333 -5.51 0.53 -18.62
CA SER A 333 -4.91 -0.79 -18.50
C SER A 333 -5.73 -1.67 -17.56
N MET A 334 -6.12 -1.13 -16.40
CA MET A 334 -7.04 -1.79 -15.47
C MET A 334 -8.37 -2.16 -16.12
N ALA A 335 -9.01 -1.20 -16.78
CA ALA A 335 -10.28 -1.45 -17.46
C ALA A 335 -10.14 -2.52 -18.55
N LEU A 336 -9.07 -2.48 -19.35
CA LEU A 336 -8.84 -3.43 -20.44
C LEU A 336 -8.63 -4.86 -19.92
N VAL A 337 -7.73 -5.07 -18.96
CA VAL A 337 -7.46 -6.43 -18.47
C VAL A 337 -8.66 -7.02 -17.74
N ASN A 338 -9.43 -6.19 -17.03
CA ASN A 338 -10.67 -6.62 -16.39
C ASN A 338 -11.76 -6.92 -17.44
N ALA A 339 -11.82 -6.20 -18.56
CA ALA A 339 -12.75 -6.50 -19.65
C ALA A 339 -12.39 -7.79 -20.40
N LEU A 340 -11.12 -8.18 -20.36
CA LEU A 340 -10.61 -9.45 -20.89
C LEU A 340 -10.63 -10.59 -19.86
N ASP A 341 -11.16 -10.33 -18.65
CA ASP A 341 -11.26 -11.28 -17.54
C ASP A 341 -9.90 -11.92 -17.16
N ILE A 342 -8.85 -11.10 -17.19
CA ILE A 342 -7.51 -11.52 -16.81
C ILE A 342 -7.31 -11.17 -15.32
N HIS A 343 -7.01 -12.18 -14.52
CA HIS A 343 -6.82 -12.09 -13.08
C HIS A 343 -5.41 -12.55 -12.70
N LEU A 344 -4.63 -11.65 -12.12
CA LEU A 344 -3.31 -11.91 -11.56
C LEU A 344 -3.06 -10.99 -10.37
N GLY A 345 -2.80 -11.60 -9.21
CA GLY A 345 -2.33 -10.90 -8.01
C GLY A 345 -0.81 -10.80 -7.94
N PHE A 346 -0.36 -9.91 -7.06
CA PHE A 346 1.02 -9.73 -6.64
C PHE A 346 1.10 -9.69 -5.13
N GLY A 347 2.19 -10.20 -4.56
CA GLY A 347 2.41 -10.17 -3.13
C GLY A 347 3.03 -8.86 -2.64
N PHE A 348 3.69 -8.13 -3.53
CA PHE A 348 4.24 -6.80 -3.24
C PHE A 348 3.85 -5.75 -4.27
N SER A 349 4.20 -5.98 -5.54
CA SER A 349 3.87 -5.08 -6.63
C SER A 349 3.85 -5.82 -7.96
N ALA A 350 3.35 -5.20 -9.02
CA ALA A 350 3.12 -5.86 -10.31
C ALA A 350 4.38 -5.99 -11.19
N GLY A 351 5.48 -6.48 -10.61
CA GLY A 351 6.75 -6.72 -11.30
C GLY A 351 6.85 -8.09 -11.98
N ALA A 352 7.89 -8.29 -12.77
CA ALA A 352 8.18 -9.54 -13.46
C ALA A 352 8.38 -10.72 -12.51
N ILE A 353 8.90 -10.48 -11.30
CA ILE A 353 9.03 -11.51 -10.26
C ILE A 353 7.64 -11.99 -9.83
N ASP A 354 6.74 -11.07 -9.48
CA ASP A 354 5.36 -11.41 -9.11
C ASP A 354 4.61 -12.05 -10.27
N PHE A 355 4.85 -11.61 -11.51
CA PHE A 355 4.24 -12.22 -12.70
C PHE A 355 4.66 -13.69 -12.85
N ALA A 356 5.97 -13.94 -12.82
CA ALA A 356 6.52 -15.29 -13.01
C ALA A 356 6.13 -16.22 -11.85
N LEU A 357 6.10 -15.70 -10.63
CA LEU A 357 5.76 -16.50 -9.47
C LEU A 357 4.26 -16.76 -9.39
N ASN A 358 3.40 -15.76 -9.56
CA ASN A 358 1.98 -15.90 -9.26
C ASN A 358 1.15 -16.39 -10.45
N GLY A 359 1.67 -16.37 -11.67
CA GLY A 359 0.94 -16.77 -12.88
C GLY A 359 0.49 -18.25 -12.92
N GLY A 360 1.07 -19.10 -12.07
CA GLY A 360 0.67 -20.52 -11.93
C GLY A 360 -0.27 -20.81 -10.74
N LEU A 361 -0.67 -19.80 -9.97
CA LEU A 361 -1.55 -20.00 -8.83
C LEU A 361 -2.98 -20.41 -9.28
N PRO A 362 -3.72 -21.19 -8.48
CA PRO A 362 -5.09 -21.58 -8.81
C PRO A 362 -6.05 -20.41 -9.09
N ALA A 363 -5.81 -19.26 -8.46
CA ALA A 363 -6.59 -18.04 -8.67
C ALA A 363 -6.20 -17.26 -9.93
N ALA A 364 -5.02 -17.53 -10.52
CA ALA A 364 -4.57 -16.82 -11.71
C ALA A 364 -5.34 -17.30 -12.95
N SER A 365 -5.78 -16.38 -13.80
CA SER A 365 -6.45 -16.76 -15.05
C SER A 365 -5.52 -17.58 -15.96
N SER A 366 -6.08 -18.55 -16.68
CA SER A 366 -5.31 -19.33 -17.67
C SER A 366 -4.69 -18.48 -18.79
N ASN A 367 -5.23 -17.27 -19.01
CA ASN A 367 -4.82 -16.32 -20.03
C ASN A 367 -3.88 -15.20 -19.51
N VAL A 368 -3.31 -15.31 -18.30
CA VAL A 368 -2.40 -14.27 -17.74
C VAL A 368 -1.19 -13.96 -18.61
N TRP A 369 -0.76 -14.89 -19.47
CA TRP A 369 0.31 -14.64 -20.44
C TRP A 369 -0.01 -13.50 -21.43
N LEU A 370 -1.31 -13.17 -21.64
CA LEU A 370 -1.75 -12.03 -22.45
C LEU A 370 -1.29 -10.67 -21.88
N LEU A 371 -0.92 -10.60 -20.61
CA LEU A 371 -0.36 -9.38 -20.02
C LEU A 371 0.97 -8.96 -20.68
N ILE A 372 1.70 -9.89 -21.30
CA ILE A 372 2.93 -9.60 -22.04
C ILE A 372 2.63 -8.81 -23.32
N PRO A 373 1.83 -9.32 -24.30
CA PRO A 373 1.51 -8.55 -25.49
C PRO A 373 0.72 -7.26 -25.19
N ILE A 374 -0.18 -7.27 -24.20
CA ILE A 374 -0.87 -6.04 -23.74
C ILE A 374 0.15 -5.04 -23.21
N GLY A 375 1.08 -5.49 -22.36
CA GLY A 375 2.16 -4.69 -21.83
C GLY A 375 3.05 -4.10 -22.92
N LEU A 376 3.47 -4.89 -23.90
CA LEU A 376 4.25 -4.40 -25.05
C LEU A 376 3.49 -3.33 -25.83
N ALA A 377 2.18 -3.50 -26.05
CA ALA A 377 1.34 -2.50 -26.69
C ALA A 377 1.28 -1.19 -25.88
N TYR A 378 1.09 -1.29 -24.56
CA TYR A 378 1.20 -0.13 -23.66
C TYR A 378 2.60 0.49 -23.67
N GLY A 379 3.66 -0.31 -23.77
CA GLY A 379 5.04 0.15 -23.91
C GLY A 379 5.22 1.02 -25.16
N VAL A 380 4.76 0.54 -26.32
CA VAL A 380 4.79 1.31 -27.57
C VAL A 380 3.98 2.60 -27.42
N LEU A 381 2.76 2.50 -26.87
CA LEU A 381 1.87 3.64 -26.65
C LEU A 381 2.53 4.70 -25.75
N TYR A 382 3.11 4.30 -24.62
CA TYR A 382 3.81 5.19 -23.71
C TYR A 382 5.03 5.82 -24.36
N TYR A 383 5.87 5.05 -25.05
CA TYR A 383 7.05 5.59 -25.72
C TYR A 383 6.67 6.68 -26.73
N VAL A 384 5.69 6.41 -27.59
CA VAL A 384 5.25 7.35 -28.62
C VAL A 384 4.65 8.61 -27.99
N ILE A 385 3.72 8.44 -27.05
CA ILE A 385 3.05 9.59 -26.40
C ILE A 385 4.06 10.42 -25.61
N PHE A 386 4.89 9.80 -24.76
CA PHE A 386 5.86 10.54 -23.95
C PHE A 386 6.84 11.29 -24.85
N ARG A 387 7.42 10.63 -25.85
CA ARG A 387 8.38 11.27 -26.75
C ARG A 387 7.75 12.42 -27.54
N PHE A 388 6.52 12.24 -28.02
CA PHE A 388 5.78 13.28 -28.73
C PHE A 388 5.50 14.47 -27.81
N VAL A 389 4.91 14.23 -26.64
CA VAL A 389 4.51 15.27 -25.68
C VAL A 389 5.73 16.03 -25.14
N ILE A 390 6.81 15.33 -24.79
CA ILE A 390 8.06 15.95 -24.33
C ILE A 390 8.60 16.93 -25.37
N LYS A 391 8.65 16.52 -26.65
CA LYS A 391 9.18 17.36 -27.73
C LYS A 391 8.22 18.47 -28.11
N LYS A 392 6.92 18.18 -28.24
CA LYS A 392 5.91 19.11 -28.72
C LYS A 392 5.67 20.26 -27.74
N TRP A 393 5.68 19.97 -26.44
CA TRP A 393 5.46 20.96 -25.39
C TRP A 393 6.75 21.42 -24.71
N ASN A 394 7.90 20.99 -25.23
CA ASN A 394 9.22 21.27 -24.67
C ASN A 394 9.29 21.04 -23.15
N LEU A 395 8.80 19.89 -22.69
CA LEU A 395 8.74 19.59 -21.26
C LEU A 395 10.16 19.41 -20.68
N ARG A 396 10.33 19.89 -19.45
CA ARG A 396 11.58 19.85 -18.68
C ARG A 396 11.74 18.52 -17.95
N THR A 397 11.71 17.42 -18.69
CA THR A 397 12.07 16.10 -18.15
C THR A 397 13.57 16.03 -17.83
N PRO A 398 14.02 15.06 -17.01
CA PRO A 398 15.44 14.95 -16.65
C PRO A 398 16.41 15.08 -17.83
N GLY A 399 17.41 15.95 -17.70
CA GLY A 399 18.40 16.28 -18.73
C GLY A 399 17.91 17.21 -19.83
N ARG A 400 16.80 17.93 -19.61
CA ARG A 400 16.28 19.00 -20.49
C ARG A 400 16.11 20.33 -19.74
N GLU A 401 16.75 20.49 -18.58
CA GLU A 401 16.78 21.72 -17.80
C GLU A 401 17.61 22.80 -18.52
N ASP A 402 17.32 24.08 -18.27
CA ASP A 402 18.09 25.19 -18.85
C ASP A 402 19.49 25.30 -18.21
N ASP A 403 20.52 25.51 -19.04
CA ASP A 403 21.93 25.47 -18.61
C ASP A 403 22.25 26.51 -17.51
N ALA A 404 21.53 27.63 -17.48
CA ALA A 404 21.69 28.68 -16.48
C ALA A 404 21.21 28.28 -15.07
N ILE A 405 20.19 27.43 -14.97
CA ILE A 405 19.68 26.92 -13.69
C ILE A 405 20.55 25.76 -13.19
N GLU A 406 21.13 25.00 -14.12
CA GLU A 406 22.07 23.92 -13.84
C GLU A 406 23.34 24.47 -13.15
N ALA A 407 23.89 25.57 -13.66
CA ALA A 407 25.01 26.27 -13.04
C ALA A 407 24.70 26.78 -11.62
N ASP A 408 23.48 27.28 -11.37
CA ASP A 408 23.04 27.73 -10.04
C ASP A 408 22.85 26.57 -9.04
N LEU A 409 22.34 25.42 -9.50
CA LEU A 409 22.18 24.22 -8.67
C LEU A 409 23.53 23.58 -8.34
N GLU A 410 24.44 23.50 -9.31
CA GLU A 410 25.82 23.05 -9.09
C GLU A 410 26.58 24.01 -8.16
N ALA A 411 26.44 25.32 -8.34
CA ALA A 411 27.03 26.31 -7.45
C ALA A 411 26.46 26.24 -6.03
N THR A 412 25.18 25.87 -5.87
CA THR A 412 24.55 25.70 -4.56
C THR A 412 24.95 24.40 -3.88
N ALA A 413 25.07 23.30 -4.63
CA ALA A 413 25.52 22.00 -4.13
C ALA A 413 27.03 21.95 -3.82
N ALA A 414 27.83 22.75 -4.53
CA ALA A 414 29.28 22.85 -4.34
C ALA A 414 29.69 23.78 -3.19
N LYS A 415 28.76 24.54 -2.58
CA LYS A 415 29.07 25.31 -1.37
C LYS A 415 29.34 24.34 -0.22
N PRO A 416 30.56 24.32 0.35
CA PRO A 416 30.79 23.59 1.59
C PRO A 416 29.89 24.22 2.65
N ALA A 417 29.28 23.38 3.50
CA ALA A 417 28.61 23.85 4.70
C ALA A 417 29.63 24.60 5.56
N THR A 418 29.69 25.92 5.40
CA THR A 418 30.45 26.79 6.28
C THR A 418 29.84 26.67 7.67
N LYS A 419 30.68 26.26 8.62
CA LYS A 419 30.40 26.10 10.05
C LYS A 419 29.74 27.33 10.67
#